data_AF-A0A0U5JFM2-F1
#
_entry.id   AF-A0A0U5JFM2-F1
#
_cell.length_a   1.000
_cell.length_b   1.000
_cell.length_c   1.000
_cell.angle_alpha   90.00
_cell.angle_beta   90.00
_cell.angle_gamma   90.00
#
_symmetry.space_group_name_H-M   'P 1'
#
loop_
_entity.id
_entity.type
_entity.pdbx_description
1 polymer ?
#
loop_
_entity_poly.entity_id
_entity_poly.type
_entity_poly.pdbx_seq_one_letter_code
_entity_poly.pdbx_strand_id
1 'polypeptide(L)'
;MLEVLCGNKTVEKILIFLFVNGKCYGTQLHRLLKIALTPIQKALLRLEKGNLIVSHYEGKTRLYQFNPTYPLLHELELLLKKAYTLLPANEKKEYYVGKDVYALQPGQQAHNLQVLLTFWNRLSKVRSLTFHAKNQSKDPHGWNGKGQGEVALTKPTPEVLIFHEKGSWQGKLGEEVSFSNVFRWTLDREACLISLEHLRQGVDHPVFLFHLAPSSSQSLASVDSHLCGGDTYFGQIHADRFSLRLNWRVIGPKKNEEIDYYYASDLSK
;
A
#
# COMPACT_ATOMS: atom_id res chain seq x y z
N MET A 1 -6.44 -6.08 -22.58
CA MET A 1 -5.16 -6.25 -23.30
C MET A 1 -4.66 -7.69 -23.18
N LEU A 2 -4.65 -8.25 -21.97
CA LEU A 2 -4.27 -9.65 -21.74
C LEU A 2 -5.42 -10.64 -22.00
N GLU A 3 -6.63 -10.18 -22.30
CA GLU A 3 -7.82 -11.00 -22.52
C GLU A 3 -7.59 -12.24 -23.40
N VAL A 4 -6.89 -12.09 -24.53
CA VAL A 4 -6.60 -13.21 -25.44
C VAL A 4 -5.71 -14.26 -24.78
N LEU A 5 -4.69 -13.81 -24.03
CA LEU A 5 -3.78 -14.69 -23.29
C LEU A 5 -4.47 -15.34 -22.07
N CYS A 6 -5.32 -14.59 -21.38
CA CYS A 6 -6.05 -15.03 -20.20
C CYS A 6 -7.29 -15.89 -20.56
N GLY A 7 -7.70 -15.88 -21.82
CA GLY A 7 -8.89 -16.54 -22.37
C GLY A 7 -10.19 -15.76 -22.18
N ASN A 8 -10.24 -14.77 -21.28
CA ASN A 8 -11.35 -13.82 -21.16
C ASN A 8 -10.96 -12.58 -20.33
N LYS A 9 -11.75 -11.51 -20.49
CA LYS A 9 -11.59 -10.25 -19.73
C LYS A 9 -11.72 -10.41 -18.22
N THR A 10 -12.59 -11.29 -17.73
CA THR A 10 -12.79 -11.49 -16.28
C THR A 10 -11.52 -11.97 -15.60
N VAL A 11 -10.80 -12.91 -16.22
CA VAL A 11 -9.54 -13.46 -15.69
C VAL A 11 -8.43 -12.41 -15.75
N GLU A 12 -8.31 -11.67 -16.87
CA GLU A 12 -7.39 -10.54 -16.96
C GLU A 12 -7.59 -9.58 -15.78
N LYS A 13 -8.84 -9.15 -15.54
CA LYS A 13 -9.16 -8.22 -14.46
C LYS A 13 -8.83 -8.77 -13.08
N ILE A 14 -9.12 -10.04 -12.81
CA ILE A 14 -8.80 -10.69 -11.53
C ILE A 14 -7.29 -10.77 -11.30
N LEU A 15 -6.51 -11.12 -12.33
CA LEU A 15 -5.06 -11.22 -12.21
C LEU A 15 -4.40 -9.86 -11.97
N ILE A 16 -4.84 -8.82 -12.68
CA ILE A 16 -4.38 -7.44 -12.43
C ILE A 16 -4.76 -7.00 -11.01
N PHE A 17 -5.99 -7.31 -10.58
CA PHE A 17 -6.44 -7.00 -9.22
C PHE A 17 -5.58 -7.70 -8.15
N LEU A 18 -5.29 -8.99 -8.33
CA LEU A 18 -4.43 -9.74 -7.42
C LEU A 18 -3.00 -9.21 -7.40
N PHE A 19 -2.47 -8.81 -8.55
CA PHE A 19 -1.14 -8.20 -8.64
C PHE A 19 -1.04 -6.90 -7.83
N VAL A 20 -2.09 -6.06 -7.90
CA VAL A 20 -2.15 -4.79 -7.17
C VAL A 20 -2.38 -5.01 -5.67
N ASN A 21 -3.32 -5.89 -5.28
CA ASN A 21 -3.80 -5.97 -3.89
C ASN A 21 -3.28 -7.18 -3.10
N GLY A 22 -2.58 -8.12 -3.74
CA GLY A 22 -2.08 -9.37 -3.15
C GLY A 22 -3.17 -10.41 -2.85
N LYS A 23 -4.36 -10.00 -2.42
CA LYS A 23 -5.49 -10.87 -2.11
C LYS A 23 -6.83 -10.32 -2.60
N CYS A 24 -7.81 -11.20 -2.77
CA CYS A 24 -9.17 -10.84 -3.18
C CYS A 24 -10.24 -11.80 -2.66
N TYR A 25 -11.51 -11.41 -2.71
CA TYR A 25 -12.65 -12.31 -2.59
C TYR A 25 -13.75 -11.98 -3.62
N GLY A 26 -14.61 -12.96 -3.92
CA GLY A 26 -15.58 -12.87 -5.02
C GLY A 26 -16.51 -11.65 -4.94
N THR A 27 -17.10 -11.38 -3.77
CA THR A 27 -18.03 -10.25 -3.59
C THR A 27 -17.35 -8.89 -3.77
N GLN A 28 -16.09 -8.74 -3.35
CA GLN A 28 -15.30 -7.52 -3.56
C GLN A 28 -15.04 -7.28 -5.04
N LEU A 29 -14.60 -8.32 -5.76
CA LEU A 29 -14.37 -8.23 -7.20
C LEU A 29 -15.66 -7.86 -7.95
N HIS A 30 -16.81 -8.42 -7.53
CA HIS A 30 -18.11 -8.08 -8.12
C HIS A 30 -18.42 -6.59 -8.00
N ARG A 31 -18.29 -6.03 -6.78
CA ARG A 31 -18.59 -4.62 -6.50
C ARG A 31 -17.63 -3.69 -7.23
N LEU A 32 -16.34 -3.94 -7.14
CA LEU A 32 -15.30 -3.03 -7.65
C LEU A 32 -15.17 -3.09 -9.17
N LEU A 33 -15.13 -4.29 -9.75
CA LEU A 33 -14.91 -4.46 -11.18
C LEU A 33 -16.23 -4.39 -11.99
N LYS A 34 -17.37 -4.30 -11.29
CA LYS A 34 -18.73 -4.28 -11.87
C LYS A 34 -18.99 -5.47 -12.80
N ILE A 35 -18.49 -6.66 -12.44
CA ILE A 35 -18.68 -7.92 -13.17
C ILE A 35 -19.64 -8.80 -12.37
N ALA A 36 -20.55 -9.53 -13.02
CA ALA A 36 -21.41 -10.49 -12.34
C ALA A 36 -20.61 -11.52 -11.51
N LEU A 37 -21.13 -11.89 -10.34
CA LEU A 37 -20.44 -12.75 -9.37
C LEU A 37 -20.12 -14.15 -9.92
N THR A 38 -21.03 -14.73 -10.72
CA THR A 38 -20.87 -16.09 -11.25
C THR A 38 -19.65 -16.24 -12.18
N PRO A 39 -19.42 -15.36 -13.19
CA PRO A 39 -18.17 -15.34 -13.95
C PRO A 39 -16.91 -15.23 -13.08
N ILE A 40 -16.94 -14.39 -12.04
CA ILE A 40 -15.82 -14.23 -11.11
C ILE A 40 -15.54 -15.54 -10.38
N GLN A 41 -16.57 -16.17 -9.80
CA GLN A 41 -16.42 -17.42 -9.07
C GLN A 41 -15.88 -18.54 -9.98
N LYS A 42 -16.39 -18.67 -11.21
CA LYS A 42 -15.88 -19.63 -12.19
C LYS A 42 -14.42 -19.35 -12.55
N ALA A 43 -14.05 -18.08 -12.72
CA ALA A 43 -12.68 -17.69 -13.00
C ALA A 43 -11.74 -18.05 -11.84
N LEU A 44 -12.11 -17.71 -10.59
CA LEU A 44 -11.33 -18.04 -9.39
C LEU A 44 -11.13 -19.56 -9.24
N LEU A 45 -12.21 -20.35 -9.41
CA LEU A 45 -12.11 -21.82 -9.37
C LEU A 45 -11.19 -22.36 -10.47
N ARG A 46 -11.25 -21.79 -11.68
CA ARG A 46 -10.37 -22.19 -12.79
C ARG A 46 -8.89 -21.89 -12.48
N LEU A 47 -8.61 -20.69 -11.96
CA LEU A 47 -7.25 -20.28 -11.59
C LEU A 47 -6.69 -21.13 -10.44
N GLU A 48 -7.52 -21.47 -9.46
CA GLU A 48 -7.16 -22.32 -8.33
C GLU A 48 -6.89 -23.77 -8.79
N LYS A 49 -7.74 -24.32 -9.66
CA LYS A 49 -7.51 -25.63 -10.28
C LYS A 49 -6.19 -25.69 -11.08
N GLY A 50 -5.80 -24.57 -11.69
CA GLY A 50 -4.52 -24.41 -12.38
C GLY A 50 -3.31 -24.17 -11.45
N ASN A 51 -3.52 -24.22 -10.13
CA ASN A 51 -2.52 -23.97 -9.08
C ASN A 51 -1.85 -22.58 -9.14
N LEU A 52 -2.42 -21.64 -9.90
CA LEU A 52 -1.90 -20.27 -10.02
C LEU A 52 -2.25 -19.44 -8.78
N ILE A 53 -3.42 -19.68 -8.21
CA ILE A 53 -3.87 -19.06 -6.97
C ILE A 53 -4.19 -20.14 -5.94
N VAL A 54 -4.10 -19.78 -4.68
CA VAL A 54 -4.55 -20.59 -3.54
C VAL A 54 -5.60 -19.83 -2.76
N SER A 55 -6.44 -20.55 -2.02
CA SER A 55 -7.42 -19.94 -1.14
C SER A 55 -7.31 -20.39 0.31
N HIS A 56 -7.77 -19.52 1.21
CA HIS A 56 -7.97 -19.82 2.61
C HIS A 56 -9.22 -19.09 3.13
N TYR A 57 -9.77 -19.53 4.26
CA TYR A 57 -10.89 -18.85 4.90
C TYR A 57 -10.38 -17.88 5.96
N GLU A 58 -10.86 -16.65 5.92
CA GLU A 58 -10.74 -15.66 6.98
C GLU A 58 -12.16 -15.37 7.49
N GLY A 59 -12.53 -16.00 8.61
CA GLY A 59 -13.92 -16.07 9.07
C GLY A 59 -14.82 -16.83 8.08
N LYS A 60 -15.88 -16.19 7.60
CA LYS A 60 -16.81 -16.76 6.58
C LYS A 60 -16.39 -16.45 5.14
N THR A 61 -15.34 -15.62 4.96
CA THR A 61 -14.93 -15.15 3.64
C THR A 61 -13.80 -16.02 3.11
N ARG A 62 -13.98 -16.56 1.90
CA ARG A 62 -12.92 -17.27 1.18
C ARG A 62 -12.05 -16.26 0.42
N LEU A 63 -10.82 -16.11 0.86
CA LEU A 63 -9.82 -15.26 0.25
C LEU A 63 -8.96 -16.04 -0.72
N TYR A 64 -8.55 -15.38 -1.81
CA TYR A 64 -7.66 -15.92 -2.81
C TYR A 64 -6.43 -15.02 -2.94
N GLN A 65 -5.27 -15.63 -3.16
CA GLN A 65 -4.00 -14.95 -3.40
C GLN A 65 -3.17 -15.74 -4.42
N PHE A 66 -2.15 -15.14 -5.02
CA PHE A 66 -1.20 -15.89 -5.83
C PHE A 66 -0.56 -17.01 -5.02
N ASN A 67 -0.36 -18.15 -5.67
CA ASN A 67 0.36 -19.25 -5.06
C ASN A 67 1.87 -18.92 -5.09
N PRO A 68 2.52 -18.70 -3.93
CA PRO A 68 3.95 -18.36 -3.89
C PRO A 68 4.85 -19.48 -4.45
N THR A 69 4.34 -20.70 -4.60
CA THR A 69 5.07 -21.84 -5.18
C THR A 69 4.80 -22.05 -6.67
N TYR A 70 4.02 -21.18 -7.33
CA TYR A 70 3.75 -21.31 -8.76
C TYR A 70 5.02 -21.04 -9.59
N PRO A 71 5.47 -21.98 -10.45
CA PRO A 71 6.78 -21.90 -11.10
C PRO A 71 7.04 -20.67 -11.95
N LEU A 72 5.98 -20.10 -12.57
CA LEU A 72 6.08 -18.93 -13.47
C LEU A 72 5.48 -17.67 -12.83
N LEU A 73 5.40 -17.62 -11.49
CA LEU A 73 4.76 -16.49 -10.80
C LEU A 73 5.50 -15.20 -11.10
N HIS A 74 6.83 -15.24 -11.12
CA HIS A 74 7.65 -14.07 -11.36
C HIS A 74 7.41 -13.47 -12.75
N GLU A 75 7.45 -14.30 -13.80
CA GLU A 75 7.21 -13.88 -15.18
C GLU A 75 5.78 -13.34 -15.36
N LEU A 76 4.81 -13.98 -14.71
CA LEU A 76 3.44 -13.49 -14.69
C LEU A 76 3.33 -12.12 -14.02
N GLU A 77 3.96 -11.91 -12.86
CA GLU A 77 3.96 -10.61 -12.17
C GLU A 77 4.61 -9.52 -13.02
N LEU A 78 5.69 -9.84 -13.75
CA LEU A 78 6.29 -8.89 -14.69
C LEU A 78 5.35 -8.52 -15.84
N LEU A 79 4.64 -9.51 -16.39
CA LEU A 79 3.65 -9.28 -17.44
C LEU A 79 2.48 -8.44 -16.91
N LEU A 80 1.96 -8.76 -15.72
CA LEU A 80 0.87 -8.03 -15.07
C LEU A 80 1.29 -6.62 -14.70
N LYS A 81 2.52 -6.42 -14.21
CA LYS A 81 3.12 -5.10 -13.99
C LYS A 81 3.11 -4.30 -15.29
N LYS A 82 3.63 -4.86 -16.39
CA LYS A 82 3.67 -4.18 -17.67
C LYS A 82 2.26 -3.82 -18.13
N ALA A 83 1.32 -4.75 -18.03
CA ALA A 83 -0.07 -4.51 -18.38
C ALA A 83 -0.72 -3.42 -17.55
N TYR A 84 -0.54 -3.47 -16.23
CA TYR A 84 -1.03 -2.45 -15.32
C TYR A 84 -0.44 -1.07 -15.65
N THR A 85 0.87 -0.97 -15.93
CA THR A 85 1.50 0.32 -16.27
C THR A 85 0.95 0.94 -17.55
N LEU A 86 0.50 0.12 -18.50
CA LEU A 86 -0.10 0.55 -19.77
C LEU A 86 -1.58 0.95 -19.65
N LEU A 87 -2.24 0.65 -18.52
CA LEU A 87 -3.63 1.07 -18.32
C LEU A 87 -3.75 2.60 -18.22
N PRO A 88 -4.84 3.17 -18.76
CA PRO A 88 -5.22 4.55 -18.50
C PRO A 88 -5.34 4.85 -17.00
N ALA A 89 -5.04 6.09 -16.61
CA ALA A 89 -5.05 6.53 -15.21
C ALA A 89 -6.39 6.28 -14.51
N ASN A 90 -7.51 6.47 -15.20
CA ASN A 90 -8.86 6.21 -14.70
C ASN A 90 -9.12 4.71 -14.47
N GLU A 91 -8.59 3.83 -15.32
CA GLU A 91 -8.74 2.37 -15.16
C GLU A 91 -7.85 1.83 -14.03
N LYS A 92 -6.65 2.38 -13.84
CA LYS A 92 -5.74 1.98 -12.74
C LYS A 92 -6.40 2.10 -11.36
N LYS A 93 -7.27 3.08 -11.17
CA LYS A 93 -8.03 3.30 -9.93
C LYS A 93 -9.03 2.18 -9.65
N GLU A 94 -9.64 1.57 -10.68
CA GLU A 94 -10.63 0.50 -10.51
C GLU A 94 -10.03 -0.78 -9.91
N TYR A 95 -8.73 -0.99 -10.09
CA TYR A 95 -8.02 -2.16 -9.56
C TYR A 95 -7.46 -1.95 -8.17
N TYR A 96 -7.47 -0.72 -7.64
CA TYR A 96 -6.98 -0.49 -6.30
C TYR A 96 -8.12 -0.64 -5.29
N VAL A 97 -7.91 -1.51 -4.32
CA VAL A 97 -8.75 -1.53 -3.14
C VAL A 97 -8.09 -0.61 -2.13
N GLY A 98 -8.48 0.66 -2.14
CA GLY A 98 -8.35 1.48 -0.94
C GLY A 98 -9.33 0.97 0.09
N LYS A 99 -9.07 -0.22 0.68
CA LYS A 99 -9.98 -1.04 1.50
C LYS A 99 -11.39 -0.45 1.61
N ASP A 100 -12.22 -0.70 0.59
CA ASP A 100 -13.66 -0.51 0.70
C ASP A 100 -14.13 -1.15 2.02
N VAL A 101 -14.85 -0.46 2.89
CA VAL A 101 -15.91 0.49 2.56
C VAL A 101 -15.81 1.76 3.41
N TYR A 102 -15.56 2.91 2.78
CA TYR A 102 -16.13 4.19 3.24
C TYR A 102 -17.01 4.76 2.16
N ALA A 103 -18.16 4.12 1.95
CA ALA A 103 -19.34 4.95 1.96
C ALA A 103 -19.41 5.52 3.39
N LEU A 104 -19.35 6.84 3.54
CA LEU A 104 -19.74 7.53 4.76
C LEU A 104 -21.18 7.08 5.09
N GLN A 105 -21.33 5.95 5.78
CA GLN A 105 -22.61 5.58 6.35
C GLN A 105 -22.82 6.55 7.51
N PRO A 106 -23.94 7.29 7.56
CA PRO A 106 -24.19 8.35 8.55
C PRO A 106 -24.15 7.95 10.05
N GLY A 107 -23.72 6.73 10.40
CA GLY A 107 -23.52 6.27 11.78
C GLY A 107 -22.07 5.86 12.15
N GLN A 108 -21.13 5.78 11.20
CA GLN A 108 -19.76 5.28 11.46
C GLN A 108 -18.71 6.39 11.68
N GLN A 109 -19.06 7.65 11.40
CA GLN A 109 -18.12 8.77 11.33
C GLN A 109 -17.41 9.04 12.66
N ALA A 110 -18.13 8.98 13.79
CA ALA A 110 -17.54 9.17 15.12
C ALA A 110 -16.51 8.08 15.46
N HIS A 111 -16.79 6.82 15.11
CA HIS A 111 -15.85 5.71 15.31
C HIS A 111 -14.59 5.88 14.45
N ASN A 112 -14.77 6.23 13.17
CA ASN A 112 -13.65 6.44 12.26
C ASN A 112 -12.76 7.59 12.71
N LEU A 113 -13.36 8.70 13.15
CA LEU A 113 -12.63 9.82 13.71
C LEU A 113 -11.86 9.40 14.96
N GLN A 114 -12.46 8.59 15.84
CA GLN A 114 -11.76 8.07 17.03
C GLN A 114 -10.55 7.20 16.66
N VAL A 115 -10.68 6.33 15.65
CA VAL A 115 -9.55 5.53 15.13
C VAL A 115 -8.48 6.45 14.55
N LEU A 116 -8.86 7.41 13.71
CA LEU A 116 -7.94 8.36 13.09
C LEU A 116 -7.16 9.18 14.13
N LEU A 117 -7.85 9.70 15.15
CA LEU A 117 -7.23 10.44 16.26
C LEU A 117 -6.29 9.56 17.11
N THR A 118 -6.60 8.26 17.22
CA THR A 118 -5.71 7.30 17.91
C THR A 118 -4.39 7.14 17.14
N PHE A 119 -4.45 7.02 15.81
CA PHE A 119 -3.27 7.01 14.95
C PHE A 119 -2.50 8.34 15.03
N TRP A 120 -3.21 9.47 14.96
CA TRP A 120 -2.61 10.80 15.06
C TRP A 120 -1.83 11.00 16.36
N ASN A 121 -2.43 10.62 17.49
CA ASN A 121 -1.78 10.69 18.80
C ASN A 121 -0.50 9.85 18.84
N ARG A 122 -0.52 8.64 18.25
CA ARG A 122 0.67 7.78 18.15
C ARG A 122 1.75 8.37 17.25
N LEU A 123 1.39 8.88 16.06
CA LEU A 123 2.32 9.56 15.16
C LEU A 123 3.03 10.72 15.87
N SER A 124 2.29 11.48 16.70
CA SER A 124 2.84 12.62 17.44
C SER A 124 3.88 12.27 18.52
N LYS A 125 4.04 10.97 18.82
CA LYS A 125 4.97 10.42 19.81
C LYS A 125 6.15 9.68 19.19
N VAL A 126 6.18 9.50 17.87
CA VAL A 126 7.27 8.80 17.17
C VAL A 126 8.60 9.52 17.39
N ARG A 127 9.66 8.75 17.66
CA ARG A 127 11.03 9.25 17.86
C ARG A 127 12.09 8.44 17.11
N SER A 128 11.77 7.20 16.75
CA SER A 128 12.69 6.32 16.04
C SER A 128 11.98 5.67 14.86
N LEU A 129 12.79 5.24 13.90
CA LEU A 129 12.32 4.50 12.74
C LEU A 129 13.29 3.36 12.42
N THR A 130 12.73 2.28 11.90
CA THR A 130 13.45 1.28 11.12
C THR A 130 12.67 1.08 9.84
N PHE A 131 13.33 0.91 8.69
CA PHE A 131 12.63 0.51 7.48
C PHE A 131 13.34 -0.62 6.75
N HIS A 132 12.55 -1.43 6.05
CA HIS A 132 13.04 -2.45 5.14
C HIS A 132 12.56 -2.11 3.73
N ALA A 133 13.50 -1.84 2.83
CA ALA A 133 13.20 -1.68 1.42
C ALA A 133 13.39 -3.03 0.71
N LYS A 134 12.42 -3.42 -0.11
CA LYS A 134 12.46 -4.62 -0.95
C LYS A 134 12.14 -4.22 -2.38
N ASN A 135 13.04 -4.51 -3.30
CA ASN A 135 12.74 -4.46 -4.72
C ASN A 135 12.21 -5.83 -5.16
N GLN A 136 10.98 -5.87 -5.66
CA GLN A 136 10.38 -7.08 -6.23
C GLN A 136 10.75 -7.28 -7.71
N SER A 137 11.57 -6.41 -8.30
CA SER A 137 12.18 -6.61 -9.62
C SER A 137 13.59 -7.21 -9.50
N LYS A 138 14.01 -8.00 -10.49
CA LYS A 138 15.37 -8.59 -10.61
C LYS A 138 16.46 -7.55 -10.92
N ASP A 139 16.20 -6.26 -10.74
CA ASP A 139 17.22 -5.22 -10.95
C ASP A 139 18.30 -5.34 -9.88
N PRO A 140 19.57 -5.65 -10.25
CA PRO A 140 20.68 -5.75 -9.30
C PRO A 140 20.98 -4.42 -8.58
N HIS A 141 20.52 -3.28 -9.10
CA HIS A 141 20.61 -1.96 -8.45
C HIS A 141 19.38 -1.62 -7.59
N GLY A 142 18.47 -2.57 -7.38
CA GLY A 142 17.31 -2.38 -6.54
C GLY A 142 17.66 -2.12 -5.08
N TRP A 143 17.01 -1.11 -4.49
CA TRP A 143 17.11 -0.77 -3.08
C TRP A 143 16.56 -1.91 -2.21
N ASN A 144 17.43 -2.85 -1.87
CA ASN A 144 17.19 -3.88 -0.88
C ASN A 144 18.10 -3.61 0.30
N GLY A 145 17.52 -3.44 1.48
CA GLY A 145 18.32 -3.14 2.66
C GLY A 145 17.47 -2.73 3.85
N LYS A 146 18.17 -2.45 4.95
CA LYS A 146 17.57 -2.02 6.21
C LYS A 146 18.09 -0.65 6.57
N GLY A 147 17.19 0.29 6.82
CA GLY A 147 17.51 1.58 7.41
C GLY A 147 17.09 1.65 8.87
N GLN A 148 17.85 2.36 9.68
CA GLN A 148 17.48 2.69 11.05
C GLN A 148 17.88 4.13 11.36
N GLY A 149 17.09 4.81 12.18
CA GLY A 149 17.34 6.21 12.47
C GLY A 149 16.37 6.82 13.48
N GLU A 150 16.48 8.13 13.58
CA GLU A 150 15.71 8.97 14.48
C GLU A 150 14.72 9.82 13.70
N VAL A 151 13.64 10.19 14.38
CA VAL A 151 12.59 11.07 13.88
C VAL A 151 12.48 12.26 14.82
N ALA A 152 12.95 13.42 14.36
CA ALA A 152 12.68 14.68 15.03
C ALA A 152 11.33 15.23 14.54
N LEU A 153 10.43 15.57 15.46
CA LEU A 153 9.09 16.07 15.14
C LEU A 153 9.00 17.59 15.30
N THR A 154 8.46 18.24 14.28
CA THR A 154 7.98 19.62 14.36
C THR A 154 6.46 19.64 14.24
N LYS A 155 5.78 20.53 14.99
CA LYS A 155 4.32 20.67 15.00
C LYS A 155 3.92 22.13 14.67
N PRO A 156 3.87 22.52 13.39
CA PRO A 156 3.50 23.89 13.02
C PRO A 156 2.08 24.26 13.47
N THR A 157 1.15 23.29 13.40
CA THR A 157 -0.23 23.40 13.88
C THR A 157 -0.64 22.08 14.56
N PRO A 158 -1.76 22.03 15.29
CA PRO A 158 -2.27 20.79 15.88
C PRO A 158 -2.59 19.70 14.85
N GLU A 159 -2.87 20.08 13.61
CA GLU A 159 -3.23 19.24 12.47
C GLU A 159 -2.03 18.88 11.58
N VAL A 160 -0.82 19.39 11.85
CA VAL A 160 0.36 19.12 11.02
C VAL A 160 1.52 18.59 11.85
N LEU A 161 2.07 17.45 11.45
CA LEU A 161 3.33 16.92 11.95
C LEU A 161 4.35 16.91 10.81
N ILE A 162 5.56 17.42 11.07
CA ILE A 162 6.69 17.29 10.16
C ILE A 162 7.70 16.34 10.79
N PHE A 163 7.94 15.22 10.12
CA PHE A 163 8.93 14.23 10.49
C PHE A 163 10.23 14.58 9.78
N HIS A 164 11.27 14.88 10.55
CA HIS A 164 12.63 15.00 10.06
C HIS A 164 13.37 13.70 10.40
N GLU A 165 13.52 12.85 9.40
CA GLU A 165 14.14 11.55 9.53
C GLU A 165 15.62 11.65 9.16
N LYS A 166 16.47 11.05 9.99
CA LYS A 166 17.90 10.87 9.72
C LYS A 166 18.38 9.55 10.27
N GLY A 167 19.29 8.90 9.56
CA GLY A 167 19.83 7.62 10.01
C GLY A 167 20.81 7.01 9.03
N SER A 168 21.08 5.73 9.21
CA SER A 168 21.91 4.95 8.30
C SER A 168 21.13 3.83 7.64
N TRP A 169 21.46 3.58 6.38
CA TRP A 169 20.94 2.49 5.58
C TRP A 169 22.06 1.53 5.26
N GLN A 170 21.79 0.24 5.45
CA GLN A 170 22.69 -0.84 5.12
C GLN A 170 22.15 -1.60 3.91
N GLY A 171 22.92 -1.58 2.83
CA GLY A 171 22.65 -2.31 1.60
C GLY A 171 23.03 -3.79 1.67
N LYS A 172 22.73 -4.54 0.61
CA LYS A 172 23.04 -5.98 0.54
C LYS A 172 24.54 -6.28 0.58
N LEU A 173 25.38 -5.36 0.12
CA LEU A 173 26.84 -5.53 0.06
C LEU A 173 27.54 -4.99 1.31
N GLY A 174 26.78 -4.62 2.35
CA GLY A 174 27.32 -4.06 3.60
C GLY A 174 27.72 -2.59 3.49
N GLU A 175 27.41 -1.91 2.38
CA GLU A 175 27.57 -0.46 2.29
C GLU A 175 26.65 0.24 3.29
N GLU A 176 27.20 1.22 4.02
CA GLU A 176 26.44 2.06 4.91
C GLU A 176 26.34 3.48 4.33
N VAL A 177 25.11 3.92 4.09
CA VAL A 177 24.82 5.24 3.51
C VAL A 177 23.92 6.00 4.47
N SER A 178 24.26 7.25 4.76
CA SER A 178 23.39 8.12 5.53
C SER A 178 22.19 8.55 4.68
N PHE A 179 21.01 8.59 5.29
CA PHE A 179 19.81 9.10 4.63
C PHE A 179 19.20 10.24 5.44
N SER A 180 18.46 11.11 4.74
CA SER A 180 17.58 12.07 5.37
C SER A 180 16.28 12.21 4.57
N ASN A 181 15.15 12.16 5.25
CA ASN A 181 13.84 12.43 4.67
C ASN A 181 13.10 13.48 5.49
N VAL A 182 12.22 14.22 4.82
CA VAL A 182 11.29 15.12 5.49
C VAL A 182 9.89 14.79 5.01
N PHE A 183 9.04 14.33 5.92
CA PHE A 183 7.65 13.98 5.63
C PHE A 183 6.69 14.92 6.34
N ARG A 184 5.66 15.37 5.64
CA ARG A 184 4.53 16.09 6.22
C ARG A 184 3.35 15.15 6.36
N TRP A 185 2.85 15.03 7.58
CA TRP A 185 1.59 14.38 7.90
C TRP A 185 0.57 15.46 8.23
N THR A 186 -0.61 15.42 7.61
CA THR A 186 -1.68 16.38 7.86
C THR A 186 -2.97 15.66 8.24
N LEU A 187 -3.56 16.02 9.37
CA LEU A 187 -4.85 15.51 9.85
C LEU A 187 -5.99 16.37 9.33
N ASP A 188 -6.94 15.77 8.63
CA ASP A 188 -8.21 16.37 8.28
C ASP A 188 -9.34 15.67 9.05
N ARG A 189 -9.91 16.37 10.03
CA ARG A 189 -10.97 15.83 10.88
C ARG A 189 -12.33 15.80 10.19
N GLU A 190 -12.58 16.75 9.28
CA GLU A 190 -13.84 16.86 8.56
C GLU A 190 -13.94 15.77 7.51
N ALA A 191 -12.88 15.61 6.71
CA ALA A 191 -12.78 14.54 5.72
C ALA A 191 -12.48 13.16 6.36
N CYS A 192 -12.06 13.13 7.63
CA CYS A 192 -11.65 11.92 8.34
C CYS A 192 -10.46 11.19 7.67
N LEU A 193 -9.43 11.97 7.31
CA LEU A 193 -8.26 11.50 6.58
C LEU A 193 -6.94 11.98 7.23
N ILE A 194 -5.86 11.27 6.97
CA ILE A 194 -4.49 11.76 7.16
C ILE A 194 -3.78 11.74 5.80
N SER A 195 -3.20 12.87 5.37
CA SER A 195 -2.33 12.90 4.19
C SER A 195 -0.87 12.65 4.58
N LEU A 196 -0.11 12.08 3.63
CA LEU A 196 1.34 11.96 3.71
C LEU A 196 1.97 12.57 2.45
N GLU A 197 2.95 13.44 2.65
CA GLU A 197 3.66 14.14 1.59
C GLU A 197 5.17 14.13 1.87
N HIS A 198 5.99 14.01 0.83
CA HIS A 198 7.45 14.11 0.93
C HIS A 198 7.91 15.54 0.57
N LEU A 199 8.72 16.16 1.43
CA LEU A 199 9.17 17.55 1.27
C LEU A 199 10.59 17.66 0.65
N ARG A 200 11.00 16.70 -0.19
CA ARG A 200 12.31 16.73 -0.88
C ARG A 200 12.54 17.95 -1.77
N GLN A 201 11.46 18.58 -2.25
CA GLN A 201 11.52 19.80 -3.06
C GLN A 201 11.29 21.07 -2.22
N GLY A 202 11.30 20.95 -0.88
CA GLY A 202 11.00 22.02 0.04
C GLY A 202 9.56 22.01 0.53
N VAL A 203 9.26 22.88 1.51
CA VAL A 203 7.95 22.94 2.19
C VAL A 203 6.85 23.48 1.26
N ASP A 204 7.22 24.35 0.32
CA ASP A 204 6.30 25.00 -0.63
C ASP A 204 5.99 24.14 -1.86
N HIS A 205 6.77 23.06 -2.07
CA HIS A 205 6.59 22.11 -3.17
C HIS A 205 6.49 20.68 -2.65
N PRO A 206 5.44 20.37 -1.85
CA PRO A 206 5.24 19.03 -1.31
C PRO A 206 4.97 18.04 -2.44
N VAL A 207 5.65 16.90 -2.40
CA VAL A 207 5.35 15.76 -3.28
C VAL A 207 4.32 14.90 -2.56
N PHE A 208 3.06 15.01 -2.98
CA PHE A 208 1.97 14.20 -2.44
C PHE A 208 2.21 12.71 -2.66
N LEU A 209 1.90 11.89 -1.64
CA LEU A 209 2.07 10.44 -1.71
C LEU A 209 0.72 9.73 -1.65
N PHE A 210 -0.07 9.93 -0.59
CA PHE A 210 -1.42 9.36 -0.49
C PHE A 210 -2.22 9.95 0.69
N HIS A 211 -3.54 9.78 0.63
CA HIS A 211 -4.45 9.95 1.77
C HIS A 211 -4.70 8.61 2.42
N LEU A 212 -4.63 8.53 3.75
CA LEU A 212 -4.99 7.38 4.57
C LEU A 212 -6.33 7.62 5.24
N ALA A 213 -7.27 6.70 5.06
CA ALA A 213 -8.50 6.61 5.84
C ALA A 213 -8.41 5.42 6.80
N PRO A 214 -9.14 5.41 7.93
CA PRO A 214 -9.30 4.20 8.74
C PRO A 214 -9.67 3.02 7.85
N SER A 215 -9.38 1.79 8.21
CA SER A 215 -9.79 0.59 7.46
C SER A 215 -10.10 -0.59 8.37
N SER A 216 -9.64 -0.51 9.62
CA SER A 216 -10.12 -1.24 10.78
C SER A 216 -9.81 -0.39 12.04
N SER A 217 -10.14 -0.88 13.23
CA SER A 217 -9.74 -0.25 14.49
C SER A 217 -8.22 -0.14 14.70
N GLN A 218 -7.43 -0.91 13.95
CA GLN A 218 -5.97 -1.01 14.07
C GLN A 218 -5.23 -0.70 12.76
N SER A 219 -5.91 -0.22 11.71
CA SER A 219 -5.24 0.09 10.44
C SER A 219 -5.88 1.25 9.69
N LEU A 220 -5.05 2.09 9.05
CA LEU A 220 -5.47 3.02 8.01
C LEU A 220 -4.91 2.55 6.66
N ALA A 221 -5.62 2.78 5.56
CA ALA A 221 -5.21 2.39 4.21
C ALA A 221 -5.42 3.55 3.23
N SER A 222 -4.67 3.57 2.13
CA SER A 222 -4.80 4.68 1.20
C SER A 222 -6.16 4.68 0.53
N VAL A 223 -6.78 5.85 0.39
CA VAL A 223 -8.14 5.98 -0.18
C VAL A 223 -8.10 5.75 -1.69
N ASP A 224 -7.02 6.19 -2.32
CA ASP A 224 -6.77 6.07 -3.75
C ASP A 224 -5.31 5.70 -4.00
N SER A 225 -5.06 5.18 -5.20
CA SER A 225 -3.72 5.02 -5.73
C SER A 225 -3.25 6.36 -6.32
N HIS A 226 -2.20 6.97 -5.76
CA HIS A 226 -1.67 8.22 -6.32
C HIS A 226 -0.80 7.93 -7.54
N LEU A 227 -1.02 8.67 -8.63
CA LEU A 227 -0.24 8.57 -9.85
C LEU A 227 0.70 9.77 -9.95
N CYS A 228 2.01 9.51 -9.86
CA CYS A 228 3.04 10.54 -10.02
C CYS A 228 4.10 10.04 -10.99
N GLY A 229 4.32 10.76 -12.11
CA GLY A 229 5.37 10.43 -13.07
C GLY A 229 5.26 9.03 -13.72
N GLY A 230 4.06 8.43 -13.73
CA GLY A 230 3.82 7.07 -14.23
C GLY A 230 3.95 5.96 -13.17
N ASP A 231 4.40 6.30 -11.96
CA ASP A 231 4.43 5.43 -10.80
C ASP A 231 3.09 5.52 -10.05
N THR A 232 2.60 4.37 -9.57
CA THR A 232 1.42 4.25 -8.71
C THR A 232 1.86 3.96 -7.28
N TYR A 233 1.39 4.79 -6.35
CA TYR A 233 1.70 4.69 -4.92
C TYR A 233 0.52 4.12 -4.13
N PHE A 234 0.84 3.22 -3.20
CA PHE A 234 -0.09 2.60 -2.26
C PHE A 234 0.46 2.74 -0.86
N GLY A 235 -0.39 3.00 0.14
CA GLY A 235 0.04 3.15 1.53
C GLY A 235 -0.91 2.45 2.49
N GLN A 236 -0.37 1.78 3.49
CA GLN A 236 -1.12 1.22 4.60
C GLN A 236 -0.34 1.40 5.90
N ILE A 237 -1.01 1.86 6.94
CA ILE A 237 -0.42 1.93 8.28
C ILE A 237 -1.19 1.04 9.24
N HIS A 238 -0.47 0.22 9.99
CA HIS A 238 -1.00 -0.66 11.03
C HIS A 238 -0.46 -0.23 12.39
N ALA A 239 -1.32 -0.28 13.39
CA ALA A 239 -0.96 0.02 14.78
C ALA A 239 -0.78 -1.28 15.56
N ASP A 240 0.46 -1.57 15.94
CA ASP A 240 0.78 -2.66 16.87
C ASP A 240 0.79 -2.14 18.32
N ARG A 241 1.09 -3.00 19.31
CA ARG A 241 1.07 -2.60 20.72
C ARG A 241 2.06 -1.46 21.04
N PHE A 242 3.21 -1.42 20.35
CA PHE A 242 4.32 -0.51 20.65
C PHE A 242 4.81 0.31 19.44
N SER A 243 4.30 0.05 18.24
CA SER A 243 4.79 0.66 17.01
C SER A 243 3.68 0.97 16.01
N LEU A 244 4.01 1.81 15.05
CA LEU A 244 3.24 2.02 13.83
C LEU A 244 4.03 1.45 12.66
N ARG A 245 3.45 0.49 11.96
CA ARG A 245 4.03 -0.07 10.73
C ARG A 245 3.40 0.60 9.52
N LEU A 246 4.13 1.47 8.84
CA LEU A 246 3.72 2.04 7.55
C LEU A 246 4.34 1.20 6.42
N ASN A 247 3.52 0.47 5.69
CA ASN A 247 3.90 -0.15 4.43
C ASN A 247 3.50 0.78 3.29
N TRP A 248 4.39 0.98 2.33
CA TRP A 248 4.00 1.56 1.05
C TRP A 248 4.57 0.76 -0.12
N ARG A 249 3.91 0.82 -1.27
CA ARG A 249 4.35 0.14 -2.49
C ARG A 249 4.30 1.12 -3.66
N VAL A 250 5.34 1.09 -4.48
CA VAL A 250 5.48 1.93 -5.66
C VAL A 250 5.60 1.04 -6.89
N ILE A 251 4.59 1.09 -7.75
CA ILE A 251 4.54 0.32 -8.99
C ILE A 251 4.59 1.27 -10.19
N GLY A 252 5.65 1.22 -10.96
CA GLY A 252 5.75 1.99 -12.20
C GLY A 252 6.59 1.28 -13.26
N PRO A 253 6.82 1.91 -14.43
CA PRO A 253 7.54 1.28 -15.54
C PRO A 253 8.90 0.72 -15.13
N LYS A 254 9.63 1.44 -14.27
CA LYS A 254 10.94 1.04 -13.76
C LYS A 254 10.92 0.51 -12.32
N LYS A 255 9.85 0.75 -11.55
CA LYS A 255 9.80 0.46 -10.11
C LYS A 255 8.78 -0.62 -9.75
N ASN A 256 9.13 -1.50 -8.82
CA ASN A 256 8.20 -2.38 -8.11
C ASN A 256 8.77 -2.55 -6.71
N GLU A 257 8.70 -1.47 -5.95
CA GLU A 257 9.36 -1.33 -4.66
C GLU A 257 8.32 -1.39 -3.56
N GLU A 258 8.64 -2.09 -2.50
CA GLU A 258 7.85 -2.15 -1.28
C GLU A 258 8.76 -1.72 -0.13
N ILE A 259 8.29 -0.81 0.71
CA ILE A 259 9.04 -0.35 1.88
C ILE A 259 8.15 -0.45 3.10
N ASP A 260 8.64 -1.16 4.11
CA ASP A 260 8.03 -1.28 5.42
C ASP A 260 8.78 -0.39 6.41
N TYR A 261 8.16 0.72 6.83
CA TYR A 261 8.58 1.53 7.95
C TYR A 261 7.98 1.02 9.26
N TYR A 262 8.78 1.04 10.30
CA TYR A 262 8.42 0.72 11.68
C TYR A 262 8.79 1.92 12.54
N TYR A 263 7.78 2.70 12.91
CA TYR A 263 7.94 3.85 13.78
C TYR A 263 7.65 3.46 15.23
N ALA A 264 8.51 3.89 16.16
CA ALA A 264 8.31 3.67 17.58
C ALA A 264 8.44 4.98 18.37
N SER A 265 7.83 5.02 19.56
CA SER A 265 7.92 6.18 20.46
C SER A 265 9.25 6.25 21.20
N ASP A 266 9.93 5.11 21.34
CA ASP A 266 11.13 4.98 22.13
C ASP A 266 12.32 4.76 21.20
N LEU A 267 13.45 5.36 21.55
CA LEU A 267 14.75 4.85 21.12
C LEU A 267 14.91 3.54 21.87
N SER A 268 14.67 2.39 21.22
CA SER A 268 15.03 1.10 21.80
C SER A 268 16.52 1.16 22.16
N LYS A 269 16.80 1.28 23.45
CA LYS A 269 18.13 1.07 24.03
C LYS A 269 18.48 -0.41 23.96
#